data_AF-A0A954C7Y2-F1
#
_entry.id   AF-A0A954C7Y2-F1
#
_cell.length_a   1.000
_cell.length_b   1.000
_cell.length_c   1.000
_cell.angle_alpha   90.00
_cell.angle_beta   90.00
_cell.angle_gamma   90.00
#
_symmetry.space_group_name_H-M   'P 1'
#
loop_
_entity.id
_entity.type
_entity.pdbx_description
1 polymer ?
#
loop_
_entity_poly.entity_id
_entity_poly.type
_entity_poly.pdbx_seq_one_letter_code
_entity_poly.pdbx_strand_id
1 'polypeptide(L)'
;MSDDRVRELERAWRASPNDPALLQALLAARRRAGLTTPPALLEAQVFPPRRFESAHRYEVFVRDAEGRVLALGETSRARPAVELPAHRAWWVRPHAGSRHRTLWEDLREQAVPGLSLERLRPGSLEWRWLGELHGLRWLSLEDVRLVPRLLEEVAKLEGLTHLNLRRSKPSSPLDGVDDALAACVARLPRLTHLDLAGSQALTRAGLLEVATGASPLHSLDLSACPALERDALQTLSGSPALSRLVLRDNPGFDHTALRRLARLHGLSELDLTGVAPLDRFALGALEELPLVRLALGDVSDHEHPSALLRRLPTEHLTHLKLRCTRRPFTLNLSELSALRQLEELDLEGVALGQSWFAREAPSFPRLRGLSAHETVSLDFGALARACPRLERLRIEEGRCWEEDLEALAELPLRELSLRVAGAEQSRARGTALPELPPRSDAERAAVHARLRGLPPCGPAWAFTPATCFGPPG
;
A
#
# COMPACT_ATOMS: atom_id res chain seq x y z
N MET A 1 -13.25 23.17 -27.56
CA MET A 1 -14.19 22.53 -26.60
C MET A 1 -14.11 23.32 -25.31
N SER A 2 -15.23 23.62 -24.65
CA SER A 2 -15.23 24.43 -23.43
C SER A 2 -14.62 23.69 -22.25
N ASP A 3 -13.97 24.44 -21.37
CA ASP A 3 -13.44 23.99 -20.07
C ASP A 3 -14.53 23.30 -19.23
N ASP A 4 -15.80 23.65 -19.44
CA ASP A 4 -16.97 23.07 -18.77
C ASP A 4 -17.13 21.56 -19.02
N ARG A 5 -16.85 21.08 -20.25
CA ARG A 5 -16.95 19.65 -20.57
C ARG A 5 -15.86 18.84 -19.89
N VAL A 6 -14.67 19.42 -19.73
CA VAL A 6 -13.58 18.79 -18.97
C VAL A 6 -13.98 18.72 -17.50
N ARG A 7 -14.47 19.82 -16.90
CA ARG A 7 -14.92 19.86 -15.49
C ARG A 7 -16.10 18.93 -15.20
N GLU A 8 -17.00 18.74 -16.17
CA GLU A 8 -18.11 17.77 -16.07
C GLU A 8 -17.59 16.34 -16.05
N LEU A 9 -16.70 15.98 -16.98
CA LEU A 9 -16.06 14.66 -17.03
C LEU A 9 -15.17 14.39 -15.82
N GLU A 10 -14.49 15.41 -15.28
CA GLU A 10 -13.73 15.30 -14.03
C GLU A 10 -14.64 14.99 -12.84
N ARG A 11 -15.78 15.68 -12.71
CA ARG A 11 -16.75 15.41 -11.64
C ARG A 11 -17.35 14.00 -11.78
N ALA A 12 -17.71 13.61 -12.99
CA ALA A 12 -18.24 12.27 -13.26
C ALA A 12 -17.20 11.18 -12.98
N TRP A 13 -15.95 11.38 -13.38
CA TRP A 13 -14.87 10.44 -13.08
C TRP A 13 -14.55 10.39 -11.58
N ARG A 14 -14.55 11.51 -10.86
CA ARG A 14 -14.39 11.50 -9.39
C ARG A 14 -15.51 10.72 -8.68
N ALA A 15 -16.73 10.76 -9.21
CA ALA A 15 -17.85 9.99 -8.69
C ALA A 15 -17.80 8.50 -9.07
N SER A 16 -17.04 8.14 -10.12
CA SER A 16 -16.90 6.76 -10.61
C SER A 16 -15.48 6.52 -11.17
N PRO A 17 -14.44 6.51 -10.32
CA PRO A 17 -13.04 6.53 -10.75
C PRO A 17 -12.59 5.23 -11.44
N ASN A 18 -13.37 4.16 -11.28
CA ASN A 18 -13.12 2.85 -11.89
C ASN A 18 -13.76 2.68 -13.27
N ASP A 19 -14.48 3.67 -13.79
CA ASP A 19 -15.09 3.60 -15.13
C ASP A 19 -14.03 3.93 -16.22
N PRO A 20 -13.62 2.94 -17.04
CA PRO A 20 -12.60 3.14 -18.06
C PRO A 20 -13.08 4.02 -19.22
N ALA A 21 -14.38 4.01 -19.52
CA ALA A 21 -14.96 4.82 -20.59
C ALA A 21 -14.98 6.30 -20.19
N LEU A 22 -15.35 6.60 -18.94
CA LEU A 22 -15.25 7.95 -18.37
C LEU A 22 -13.81 8.45 -18.34
N LEU A 23 -12.86 7.60 -17.92
CA LEU A 23 -11.44 7.97 -17.92
C LEU A 23 -10.93 8.27 -19.34
N GLN A 24 -11.24 7.42 -20.32
CA GLN A 24 -10.83 7.66 -21.71
C GLN A 24 -11.47 8.92 -22.30
N ALA A 25 -12.75 9.16 -22.01
CA ALA A 25 -13.45 10.38 -22.43
C ALA A 25 -12.80 11.63 -21.80
N LEU A 26 -12.45 11.58 -20.53
CA LEU A 26 -11.76 12.65 -19.82
C LEU A 26 -10.36 12.90 -20.39
N LEU A 27 -9.56 11.84 -20.58
CA LEU A 27 -8.22 11.94 -21.19
C LEU A 27 -8.28 12.50 -22.61
N ALA A 28 -9.27 12.11 -23.41
CA ALA A 28 -9.47 12.64 -24.75
C ALA A 28 -9.91 14.12 -24.71
N ALA A 29 -10.81 14.48 -23.80
CA ALA A 29 -11.27 15.85 -23.64
C ALA A 29 -10.13 16.79 -23.20
N ARG A 30 -9.30 16.37 -22.24
CA ARG A 30 -8.11 17.13 -21.81
C ARG A 30 -7.10 17.32 -22.95
N ARG A 31 -6.80 16.24 -23.69
CA ARG A 31 -5.92 16.31 -24.87
C ARG A 31 -6.44 17.29 -25.93
N ARG A 32 -7.73 17.25 -26.24
CA ARG A 32 -8.37 18.19 -27.19
C ARG A 32 -8.38 19.64 -26.68
N ALA A 33 -8.39 19.83 -25.37
CA ALA A 33 -8.32 21.14 -24.73
C ALA A 33 -6.88 21.65 -24.51
N GLY A 34 -5.85 20.87 -24.87
CA GLY A 34 -4.45 21.22 -24.61
C GLY A 34 -4.08 21.24 -23.11
N LEU A 35 -4.91 20.65 -22.25
CA LEU A 35 -4.67 20.61 -20.81
C LEU A 35 -3.70 19.47 -20.48
N THR A 36 -2.76 19.73 -19.58
CA THR A 36 -1.87 18.69 -19.03
C THR A 36 -2.70 17.62 -18.33
N THR A 37 -2.33 16.36 -18.49
CA THR A 37 -3.03 15.26 -17.82
C THR A 37 -2.51 15.12 -16.39
N PRO A 38 -3.37 15.23 -15.36
CA PRO A 38 -2.99 14.93 -13.99
C PRO A 38 -2.41 13.51 -13.90
N PRO A 39 -1.30 13.31 -13.16
CA PRO A 39 -0.68 12.00 -12.98
C PRO A 39 -1.68 10.93 -12.49
N ALA A 40 -2.62 11.28 -11.62
CA ALA A 40 -3.68 10.39 -11.15
C ALA A 40 -4.54 9.79 -12.29
N LEU A 41 -4.79 10.54 -13.37
CA LEU A 41 -5.52 10.03 -14.54
C LEU A 41 -4.64 9.10 -15.40
N LEU A 42 -3.34 9.34 -15.44
CA LEU A 42 -2.39 8.47 -16.13
C LEU A 42 -2.20 7.15 -15.38
N GLU A 43 -2.19 7.19 -14.06
CA GLU A 43 -2.07 6.00 -13.19
C GLU A 43 -3.34 5.15 -13.18
N ALA A 44 -4.51 5.76 -13.40
CA ALA A 44 -5.77 5.06 -13.58
C ALA A 44 -5.92 4.41 -14.97
N GLN A 45 -5.06 4.77 -15.93
CA GLN A 45 -5.16 4.27 -17.30
C GLN A 45 -4.80 2.78 -17.37
N VAL A 46 -5.69 1.98 -17.94
CA VAL A 46 -5.41 0.59 -18.31
C VAL A 46 -5.05 0.54 -19.80
N PHE A 47 -3.85 0.05 -20.08
CA PHE A 47 -3.33 -0.19 -21.43
C PHE A 47 -3.75 -1.58 -21.92
N PRO A 48 -4.00 -1.75 -23.22
CA PRO A 48 -4.35 -3.04 -23.79
C PRO A 48 -3.17 -4.03 -23.68
N PRO A 49 -3.44 -5.34 -23.79
CA PRO A 49 -2.40 -6.37 -23.87
C PRO A 49 -1.38 -6.05 -24.96
N ARG A 50 -0.12 -6.39 -24.71
CA ARG A 50 0.98 -6.19 -25.66
C ARG A 50 2.07 -7.22 -25.48
N ARG A 51 2.92 -7.35 -26.49
CA ARG A 51 4.08 -8.22 -26.47
C ARG A 51 5.34 -7.38 -26.25
N PHE A 52 6.20 -7.82 -25.33
CA PHE A 52 7.55 -7.26 -25.15
C PHE A 52 8.57 -8.27 -25.67
N GLU A 53 9.46 -7.83 -26.54
CA GLU A 53 10.47 -8.69 -27.14
C GLU A 53 11.87 -8.11 -26.94
N SER A 54 12.78 -8.89 -26.36
CA SER A 54 14.19 -8.53 -26.32
C SER A 54 15.09 -9.77 -26.30
N ALA A 55 16.24 -9.65 -26.97
CA ALA A 55 17.32 -10.63 -26.89
C ALA A 55 18.07 -10.58 -25.55
N HIS A 56 17.91 -9.49 -24.78
CA HIS A 56 18.49 -9.32 -23.46
C HIS A 56 17.68 -10.05 -22.39
N ARG A 57 18.38 -10.39 -21.30
CA ARG A 57 17.77 -11.09 -20.17
C ARG A 57 17.16 -10.10 -19.18
N TYR A 58 15.85 -9.92 -19.29
CA TYR A 58 15.05 -9.13 -18.35
C TYR A 58 14.07 -10.02 -17.62
N GLU A 59 13.88 -9.76 -16.33
CA GLU A 59 12.65 -10.14 -15.63
C GLU A 59 11.59 -9.08 -15.93
N VAL A 60 10.40 -9.49 -16.36
CA VAL A 60 9.32 -8.60 -16.79
C VAL A 60 8.21 -8.60 -15.74
N PHE A 61 7.80 -7.41 -15.35
CA PHE A 61 6.78 -7.20 -14.34
C PHE A 61 5.66 -6.31 -14.86
N VAL A 62 4.48 -6.50 -14.31
CA VAL A 62 3.29 -5.73 -14.66
C VAL A 62 2.51 -5.37 -13.41
N ARG A 63 1.91 -4.19 -13.41
CA ARG A 63 0.76 -3.88 -12.55
C ARG A 63 -0.49 -4.07 -13.40
N ASP A 64 -1.28 -5.10 -13.09
CA ASP A 64 -2.47 -5.43 -13.87
C ASP A 64 -3.60 -4.40 -13.74
N ALA A 65 -4.73 -4.64 -14.40
CA ALA A 65 -5.89 -3.76 -14.36
C ALA A 65 -6.48 -3.59 -12.95
N GLU A 66 -6.31 -4.60 -12.09
CA GLU A 66 -6.74 -4.61 -10.69
C GLU A 66 -5.73 -3.94 -9.75
N GLY A 67 -4.55 -3.58 -10.25
CA GLY A 67 -3.50 -2.93 -9.46
C GLY A 67 -2.53 -3.91 -8.79
N ARG A 68 -2.64 -5.22 -9.06
CA ARG A 68 -1.74 -6.24 -8.52
C ARG A 68 -0.43 -6.25 -9.29
N VAL A 69 0.68 -6.46 -8.58
CA VAL A 69 2.00 -6.62 -9.19
C VAL A 69 2.26 -8.09 -9.48
N LEU A 70 2.51 -8.42 -10.74
CA LEU A 70 2.76 -9.79 -11.21
C LEU A 70 4.12 -9.87 -11.91
N ALA A 71 4.86 -10.93 -11.66
CA ALA A 71 6.04 -11.31 -12.43
C ALA A 71 5.60 -12.21 -13.60
N LEU A 72 5.81 -11.77 -14.84
CA LEU A 72 5.32 -12.47 -16.04
C LEU A 72 6.33 -13.48 -16.60
N GLY A 73 7.60 -13.39 -16.19
CA GLY A 73 8.67 -14.28 -16.62
C GLY A 73 9.92 -13.51 -17.06
N GLU A 74 10.76 -14.18 -17.84
CA GLU A 74 12.03 -13.63 -18.33
C GLU A 74 12.11 -13.62 -19.87
N THR A 75 12.68 -12.56 -20.44
CA THR A 75 13.15 -12.56 -21.85
C THR A 75 14.57 -13.12 -21.93
N SER A 76 14.95 -13.67 -23.08
CA SER A 76 16.33 -14.06 -23.41
C SER A 76 16.43 -14.41 -24.90
N ARG A 77 17.63 -14.62 -25.43
CA ARG A 77 17.79 -15.15 -26.80
C ARG A 77 16.99 -16.43 -27.08
N ALA A 78 16.82 -17.31 -26.08
CA ALA A 78 16.07 -18.56 -26.24
C ALA A 78 14.55 -18.38 -26.10
N ARG A 79 14.12 -17.34 -25.39
CA ARG A 79 12.71 -16.97 -25.17
C ARG A 79 12.59 -15.45 -25.29
N PRO A 80 12.55 -14.90 -26.51
CA PRO A 80 12.72 -13.46 -26.70
C PRO A 80 11.48 -12.66 -26.29
N ALA A 81 10.32 -13.31 -26.13
CA ALA A 81 9.05 -12.62 -25.97
C ALA A 81 8.35 -12.97 -24.66
N VAL A 82 7.73 -11.96 -24.04
CA VAL A 82 6.79 -12.10 -22.92
C VAL A 82 5.50 -11.36 -23.27
N GLU A 83 4.36 -12.01 -23.03
CA GLU A 83 3.03 -11.42 -23.21
C GLU A 83 2.63 -10.63 -21.96
N LEU A 84 2.27 -9.36 -22.14
CA LEU A 84 1.76 -8.50 -21.09
C LEU A 84 0.23 -8.45 -21.20
N PRO A 85 -0.50 -8.77 -20.12
CA PRO A 85 -1.96 -8.63 -20.09
C PRO A 85 -2.37 -7.15 -20.11
N ALA A 86 -3.67 -6.86 -20.03
CA ALA A 86 -4.14 -5.51 -19.79
C ALA A 86 -3.56 -5.00 -18.46
N HIS A 87 -2.98 -3.80 -18.48
CA HIS A 87 -2.11 -3.34 -17.39
C HIS A 87 -2.17 -1.84 -17.18
N ARG A 88 -1.93 -1.40 -15.94
CA ARG A 88 -1.74 0.02 -15.60
C ARG A 88 -0.28 0.44 -15.71
N ALA A 89 0.63 -0.48 -15.43
CA ALA A 89 2.06 -0.25 -15.45
C ALA A 89 2.83 -1.50 -15.85
N TRP A 90 4.03 -1.34 -16.37
CA TRP A 90 4.98 -2.43 -16.58
C TRP A 90 6.40 -1.89 -16.51
N TRP A 91 7.32 -2.75 -16.12
CA TRP A 91 8.74 -2.45 -16.03
C TRP A 91 9.57 -3.70 -16.23
N VAL A 92 10.86 -3.48 -16.46
CA VAL A 92 11.84 -4.56 -16.58
C VAL A 92 12.89 -4.45 -15.48
N ARG A 93 13.39 -5.60 -15.06
CA ARG A 93 14.58 -5.70 -14.21
C ARG A 93 15.66 -6.46 -14.97
N PRO A 94 16.74 -5.80 -15.38
CA PRO A 94 17.85 -6.47 -16.02
C PRO A 94 18.55 -7.47 -15.11
N HIS A 95 19.05 -8.56 -15.70
CA HIS A 95 19.86 -9.51 -14.96
C HIS A 95 21.29 -9.00 -14.77
N ALA A 96 21.92 -9.31 -13.62
CA ALA A 96 23.24 -8.79 -13.23
C ALA A 96 24.38 -9.12 -14.22
N GLY A 97 24.26 -10.21 -14.99
CA GLY A 97 25.25 -10.60 -16.01
C GLY A 97 25.10 -9.91 -17.36
N SER A 98 24.20 -8.93 -17.49
CA SER A 98 23.92 -8.26 -18.77
C SER A 98 25.07 -7.34 -19.18
N ARG A 99 25.41 -7.32 -20.47
CA ARG A 99 26.37 -6.35 -21.02
C ARG A 99 25.74 -4.96 -21.03
N HIS A 100 26.22 -4.08 -20.16
CA HIS A 100 25.61 -2.78 -19.90
C HIS A 100 25.45 -1.92 -21.17
N ARG A 101 26.48 -1.80 -22.02
CA ARG A 101 26.41 -0.95 -23.22
C ARG A 101 25.20 -1.26 -24.12
N THR A 102 25.06 -2.51 -24.54
CA THR A 102 23.96 -2.96 -25.40
C THR A 102 22.61 -2.96 -24.69
N LEU A 103 22.62 -3.08 -23.36
CA LEU A 103 21.41 -3.05 -22.55
C LEU A 103 20.74 -1.68 -22.58
N TRP A 104 21.50 -0.59 -22.41
CA TRP A 104 20.93 0.75 -22.42
C TRP A 104 20.38 1.15 -23.80
N GLU A 105 21.03 0.70 -24.87
CA GLU A 105 20.56 0.86 -26.25
C GLU A 105 19.21 0.16 -26.43
N ASP A 106 19.11 -1.11 -26.03
CA ASP A 106 17.86 -1.89 -26.10
C ASP A 106 16.74 -1.28 -25.23
N LEU A 107 17.02 -0.85 -24.00
CA LEU A 107 16.03 -0.18 -23.14
C LEU A 107 15.48 1.11 -23.78
N ARG A 108 16.35 1.86 -24.46
CA ARG A 108 15.97 3.09 -25.17
C ARG A 108 15.14 2.78 -26.42
N GLU A 109 15.54 1.80 -27.23
CA GLU A 109 14.81 1.37 -28.43
C GLU A 109 13.43 0.81 -28.10
N GLN A 110 13.32 0.01 -27.04
CA GLN A 110 12.07 -0.57 -26.57
C GLN A 110 11.17 0.45 -25.85
N ALA A 111 11.68 1.66 -25.59
CA ALA A 111 10.99 2.75 -24.89
C ALA A 111 10.28 2.26 -23.62
N VAL A 112 10.99 1.47 -22.80
CA VAL A 112 10.40 0.85 -21.61
C VAL A 112 10.02 1.95 -20.61
N PRO A 113 8.76 2.01 -20.15
CA PRO A 113 8.31 3.09 -19.27
C PRO A 113 8.78 2.93 -17.82
N GLY A 114 9.27 1.75 -17.44
CA GLY A 114 9.72 1.48 -16.08
C GLY A 114 10.97 0.60 -16.00
N LEU A 115 11.87 0.90 -15.07
CA LEU A 115 13.14 0.21 -14.90
C LEU A 115 13.47 0.00 -13.42
N SER A 116 13.86 -1.22 -13.05
CA SER A 116 14.41 -1.55 -11.73
C SER A 116 15.87 -1.96 -11.85
N LEU A 117 16.74 -1.30 -11.08
CA LEU A 117 18.20 -1.49 -11.12
C LEU A 117 18.77 -2.21 -9.89
N GLU A 118 17.93 -2.73 -9.00
CA GLU A 118 18.27 -3.36 -7.72
C GLU A 118 19.46 -4.34 -7.78
N ARG A 119 19.52 -5.13 -8.87
CA ARG A 119 20.52 -6.18 -9.09
C ARG A 119 21.64 -5.78 -10.04
N LEU A 120 21.54 -4.61 -10.66
CA LEU A 120 22.57 -4.08 -11.54
C LEU A 120 23.66 -3.41 -10.71
N ARG A 121 24.89 -3.46 -11.24
CA ARG A 121 26.05 -2.75 -10.69
C ARG A 121 26.73 -1.97 -11.82
N PRO A 122 26.10 -0.92 -12.36
CA PRO A 122 26.68 -0.13 -13.44
C PRO A 122 27.93 0.61 -12.94
N GLY A 123 28.91 0.78 -13.81
CA GLY A 123 30.04 1.68 -13.55
C GLY A 123 29.58 3.14 -13.53
N SER A 124 30.34 4.02 -12.85
CA SER A 124 29.98 5.44 -12.69
C SER A 124 29.81 6.21 -14.00
N LEU A 125 30.51 5.82 -15.07
CA LEU A 125 30.41 6.43 -16.40
C LEU A 125 29.20 5.96 -17.21
N GLU A 126 28.57 4.85 -16.82
CA GLU A 126 27.46 4.24 -17.55
C GLU A 126 26.12 4.87 -17.18
N TRP A 127 26.06 5.59 -16.04
CA TRP A 127 24.86 6.34 -15.61
C TRP A 127 24.41 7.40 -16.60
N ARG A 128 25.31 7.92 -17.46
CA ARG A 128 24.93 8.88 -18.51
C ARG A 128 23.81 8.37 -19.42
N TRP A 129 23.79 7.05 -19.66
CA TRP A 129 22.79 6.43 -20.51
C TRP A 129 21.43 6.33 -19.83
N LEU A 130 21.39 6.31 -18.50
CA LEU A 130 20.13 6.42 -17.75
C LEU A 130 19.46 7.77 -18.05
N GLY A 131 20.21 8.87 -18.05
CA GLY A 131 19.70 10.21 -18.35
C GLY A 131 19.15 10.39 -19.78
N GLU A 132 19.52 9.50 -20.71
CA GLU A 132 18.99 9.47 -22.08
C GLU A 132 17.64 8.73 -22.21
N LEU A 133 17.19 8.04 -21.15
CA LEU A 133 15.90 7.33 -21.14
C LEU A 133 14.74 8.29 -20.87
N HIS A 134 14.54 9.29 -21.71
CA HIS A 134 13.52 10.34 -21.54
C HIS A 134 12.07 9.84 -21.47
N GLY A 135 11.81 8.61 -21.94
CA GLY A 135 10.51 7.94 -21.84
C GLY A 135 10.22 7.30 -20.48
N LEU A 136 11.20 7.28 -19.57
CA LEU A 136 11.08 6.62 -18.28
C LEU A 136 10.12 7.38 -17.35
N ARG A 137 9.11 6.68 -16.85
CA ARG A 137 8.13 7.17 -15.88
C ARG A 137 8.37 6.58 -14.49
N TRP A 138 8.90 5.37 -14.43
CA TRP A 138 9.16 4.64 -13.20
C TRP A 138 10.61 4.21 -13.09
N LEU A 139 11.26 4.54 -11.99
CA LEU A 139 12.63 4.13 -11.72
C LEU A 139 12.75 3.61 -10.29
N SER A 140 13.29 2.39 -10.13
CA SER A 140 13.73 1.88 -8.84
C SER A 140 15.24 1.75 -8.81
N LEU A 141 15.81 2.41 -7.82
CA LEU A 141 17.21 2.33 -7.39
C LEU A 141 17.29 1.71 -5.98
N GLU A 142 16.31 0.88 -5.62
CA GLU A 142 16.31 0.17 -4.35
C GLU A 142 17.56 -0.70 -4.22
N ASP A 143 18.23 -0.64 -3.06
CA ASP A 143 19.48 -1.35 -2.81
C ASP A 143 20.61 -1.10 -3.84
N VAL A 144 20.48 -0.03 -4.65
CA VAL A 144 21.53 0.44 -5.56
C VAL A 144 22.50 1.31 -4.78
N ARG A 145 23.78 1.18 -5.11
CA ARG A 145 24.83 2.05 -4.60
C ARG A 145 24.69 3.41 -5.25
N LEU A 146 24.30 4.43 -4.48
CA LEU A 146 24.20 5.79 -4.99
C LEU A 146 25.58 6.41 -5.13
N VAL A 147 25.73 7.19 -6.20
CA VAL A 147 26.90 8.02 -6.49
C VAL A 147 26.37 9.37 -7.01
N PRO A 148 27.03 10.50 -6.76
CA PRO A 148 26.53 11.82 -7.17
C PRO A 148 26.14 11.89 -8.66
N ARG A 149 26.98 11.28 -9.52
CA ARG A 149 26.75 11.23 -10.96
C ARG A 149 25.48 10.48 -11.37
N LEU A 150 25.04 9.46 -10.63
CA LEU A 150 23.76 8.78 -10.90
C LEU A 150 22.60 9.78 -10.75
N LEU A 151 22.67 10.61 -9.73
CA LEU A 151 21.60 11.53 -9.34
C LEU A 151 21.50 12.71 -10.29
N GLU A 152 22.63 13.21 -10.78
CA GLU A 152 22.67 14.18 -11.88
C GLU A 152 21.94 13.66 -13.12
N GLU A 153 22.07 12.36 -13.42
CA GLU A 153 21.41 11.75 -14.57
C GLU A 153 19.92 11.47 -14.31
N VAL A 154 19.55 11.09 -13.08
CA VAL A 154 18.14 10.98 -12.66
C VAL A 154 17.43 12.33 -12.77
N ALA A 155 18.11 13.42 -12.43
CA ALA A 155 17.55 14.77 -12.53
C ALA A 155 17.20 15.19 -13.98
N LYS A 156 17.77 14.53 -14.99
CA LYS A 156 17.44 14.76 -16.42
C LYS A 156 16.16 14.06 -16.86
N LEU A 157 15.61 13.17 -16.03
CA LEU A 157 14.42 12.40 -16.35
C LEU A 157 13.15 13.21 -16.06
N GLU A 158 12.89 14.25 -16.85
CA GLU A 158 11.74 15.15 -16.66
C GLU A 158 10.36 14.45 -16.75
N GLY A 159 10.32 13.28 -17.39
CA GLY A 159 9.14 12.42 -17.50
C GLY A 159 8.86 11.54 -16.28
N LEU A 160 9.77 11.51 -15.30
CA LEU A 160 9.69 10.59 -14.17
C LEU A 160 8.56 10.98 -13.22
N THR A 161 7.67 10.01 -12.94
CA THR A 161 6.55 10.18 -12.01
C THR A 161 6.73 9.41 -10.72
N HIS A 162 7.45 8.27 -10.76
CA HIS A 162 7.76 7.50 -9.55
C HIS A 162 9.25 7.21 -9.47
N LEU A 163 9.83 7.52 -8.32
CA LEU A 163 11.21 7.25 -7.98
C LEU A 163 11.28 6.50 -6.65
N ASN A 164 11.93 5.34 -6.67
CA ASN A 164 12.20 4.54 -5.48
C ASN A 164 13.71 4.57 -5.17
N LEU A 165 14.06 5.14 -4.01
CA LEU A 165 15.43 5.22 -3.46
C LEU A 165 15.57 4.42 -2.16
N ARG A 166 14.63 3.52 -1.88
CA ARG A 166 14.55 2.73 -0.66
C ARG A 166 15.83 1.97 -0.38
N ARG A 167 16.31 2.00 0.87
CA ARG A 167 17.49 1.26 1.34
C ARG A 167 18.71 1.41 0.44
N SER A 168 18.78 2.50 -0.33
CA SER A 168 19.89 2.72 -1.24
C SER A 168 21.16 2.94 -0.42
N LYS A 169 22.20 2.18 -0.75
CA LYS A 169 23.38 2.06 0.11
C LYS A 169 24.36 3.19 -0.21
N PRO A 170 24.79 3.99 0.78
CA PRO A 170 25.85 4.94 0.56
C PRO A 170 27.10 4.25 0.01
N SER A 171 27.71 4.77 -1.05
CA SER A 171 29.04 4.32 -1.48
C SER A 171 30.16 4.84 -0.58
N SER A 172 29.88 5.91 0.17
CA SER A 172 30.70 6.63 1.13
C SER A 172 29.76 7.24 2.18
N PRO A 173 30.21 7.64 3.38
CA PRO A 173 29.37 8.36 4.35
C PRO A 173 28.63 9.60 3.79
N LEU A 174 29.08 10.12 2.65
CA LEU A 174 28.54 11.27 1.94
C LEU A 174 27.62 10.90 0.74
N ASP A 175 27.51 9.63 0.38
CA ASP A 175 26.85 9.20 -0.88
C ASP A 175 25.52 8.48 -0.65
N GLY A 176 24.86 8.74 0.49
CA GLY A 176 23.53 8.22 0.80
C GLY A 176 22.42 9.12 0.22
N VAL A 177 21.16 8.80 0.55
CA VAL A 177 20.09 9.79 0.41
C VAL A 177 20.28 10.86 1.48
N ASP A 178 20.80 11.99 1.06
CA ASP A 178 21.07 13.18 1.87
C ASP A 178 20.26 14.39 1.37
N ASP A 179 20.47 15.55 1.99
CA ASP A 179 19.74 16.77 1.65
C ASP A 179 20.06 17.30 0.25
N ALA A 180 21.29 17.11 -0.24
CA ALA A 180 21.70 17.54 -1.57
C ALA A 180 20.99 16.70 -2.65
N LEU A 181 20.91 15.38 -2.44
CA LEU A 181 20.14 14.48 -3.30
C LEU A 181 18.66 14.84 -3.27
N ALA A 182 18.10 15.05 -2.09
CA ALA A 182 16.71 15.43 -1.92
C ALA A 182 16.37 16.70 -2.74
N ALA A 183 17.26 17.70 -2.73
CA ALA A 183 17.13 18.90 -3.55
C ALA A 183 17.19 18.63 -5.06
N CYS A 184 18.03 17.69 -5.52
CA CYS A 184 18.05 17.29 -6.93
C CYS A 184 16.73 16.64 -7.37
N VAL A 185 16.21 15.72 -6.56
CA VAL A 185 14.95 15.00 -6.85
C VAL A 185 13.74 15.94 -6.76
N ALA A 186 13.77 16.94 -5.88
CA ALA A 186 12.74 17.96 -5.72
C ALA A 186 12.53 18.83 -6.98
N ARG A 187 13.47 18.82 -7.92
CA ARG A 187 13.39 19.57 -9.18
C ARG A 187 12.68 18.81 -10.30
N LEU A 188 12.29 17.56 -10.10
CA LEU A 188 11.62 16.74 -11.10
C LEU A 188 10.14 17.17 -11.26
N PRO A 189 9.76 17.84 -12.36
CA PRO A 189 8.48 18.58 -12.44
C PRO A 189 7.24 17.69 -12.51
N ARG A 190 7.41 16.38 -12.70
CA ARG A 190 6.32 15.41 -12.84
C ARG A 190 6.31 14.34 -11.75
N LEU A 191 7.24 14.43 -10.78
CA LEU A 191 7.37 13.44 -9.74
C LEU A 191 6.16 13.51 -8.79
N THR A 192 5.44 12.40 -8.67
CA THR A 192 4.26 12.27 -7.80
C THR A 192 4.46 11.28 -6.67
N HIS A 193 5.34 10.30 -6.87
CA HIS A 193 5.62 9.27 -5.90
C HIS A 193 7.12 9.20 -5.62
N LEU A 194 7.48 9.36 -4.35
CA LEU A 194 8.86 9.31 -3.91
C LEU A 194 8.98 8.40 -2.69
N ASP A 195 9.81 7.37 -2.81
CA ASP A 195 10.16 6.48 -1.70
C ASP A 195 11.59 6.78 -1.25
N LEU A 196 11.73 7.32 -0.05
CA LEU A 196 12.98 7.62 0.64
C LEU A 196 13.18 6.70 1.86
N ALA A 197 12.48 5.57 1.95
CA ALA A 197 12.55 4.71 3.12
C ALA A 197 13.97 4.21 3.38
N GLY A 198 14.41 4.29 4.63
CA GLY A 198 15.76 3.90 5.06
C GLY A 198 16.83 4.96 4.82
N SER A 199 16.46 6.20 4.48
CA SER A 199 17.41 7.30 4.27
C SER A 199 18.06 7.72 5.60
N GLN A 200 19.31 7.33 5.81
CA GLN A 200 20.02 7.53 7.08
C GLN A 200 20.56 8.96 7.27
N ALA A 201 20.71 9.73 6.19
CA ALA A 201 21.32 11.06 6.20
C ALA A 201 20.35 12.18 5.78
N LEU A 202 19.09 11.84 5.49
CA LEU A 202 18.07 12.83 5.13
C LEU A 202 17.65 13.60 6.38
N THR A 203 17.83 14.92 6.37
CA THR A 203 17.45 15.80 7.47
C THR A 203 16.22 16.63 7.13
N ARG A 204 15.82 17.49 8.08
CA ARG A 204 14.78 18.49 7.86
C ARG A 204 15.06 19.41 6.66
N ALA A 205 16.33 19.72 6.36
CA ALA A 205 16.66 20.60 5.24
C ALA A 205 16.34 19.95 3.90
N GLY A 206 16.72 18.69 3.70
CA GLY A 206 16.37 17.93 2.49
C GLY A 206 14.88 17.68 2.36
N LEU A 207 14.19 17.40 3.48
CA LEU A 207 12.74 17.25 3.45
C LEU A 207 12.03 18.55 3.08
N LEU A 208 12.55 19.71 3.52
CA LEU A 208 12.04 21.01 3.10
C LEU A 208 12.16 21.20 1.59
N GLU A 209 13.32 20.90 1.01
CA GLU A 209 13.54 20.98 -0.44
C GLU A 209 12.55 20.09 -1.20
N VAL A 210 12.38 18.83 -0.77
CA VAL A 210 11.38 17.90 -1.33
C VAL A 210 9.97 18.46 -1.22
N ALA A 211 9.64 19.09 -0.08
CA ALA A 211 8.30 19.60 0.17
C ALA A 211 7.97 20.87 -0.61
N THR A 212 8.95 21.75 -0.84
CA THR A 212 8.78 23.04 -1.54
C THR A 212 9.22 23.01 -3.01
N GLY A 213 9.73 21.88 -3.47
CA GLY A 213 10.22 21.69 -4.83
C GLY A 213 9.13 21.81 -5.91
N ALA A 214 9.55 21.62 -7.16
CA ALA A 214 8.66 21.67 -8.32
C ALA A 214 7.77 20.42 -8.46
N SER A 215 8.06 19.37 -7.68
CA SER A 215 7.38 18.08 -7.72
C SER A 215 5.97 18.14 -7.10
N PRO A 216 4.89 17.84 -7.84
CA PRO A 216 3.55 17.72 -7.27
C PRO A 216 3.38 16.36 -6.55
N LEU A 217 4.09 16.18 -5.42
CA LEU A 217 4.10 14.92 -4.69
C LEU A 217 2.72 14.58 -4.11
N HIS A 218 2.24 13.39 -4.44
CA HIS A 218 1.01 12.79 -3.92
C HIS A 218 1.32 11.70 -2.89
N SER A 219 2.45 11.01 -3.03
CA SER A 219 2.89 9.95 -2.11
C SER A 219 4.34 10.14 -1.71
N LEU A 220 4.58 10.07 -0.41
CA LEU A 220 5.92 10.12 0.17
C LEU A 220 6.09 9.02 1.22
N ASP A 221 7.14 8.22 1.07
CA ASP A 221 7.56 7.24 2.07
C ASP A 221 8.85 7.72 2.76
N LEU A 222 8.77 7.92 4.09
CA LEU A 222 9.87 8.31 4.97
C LEU A 222 10.14 7.24 6.03
N SER A 223 9.79 5.98 5.77
CA SER A 223 9.96 4.91 6.75
C SER A 223 11.43 4.74 7.17
N ALA A 224 11.70 4.56 8.46
CA ALA A 224 13.04 4.32 8.99
C ALA A 224 14.10 5.36 8.56
N CYS A 225 13.78 6.64 8.71
CA CYS A 225 14.65 7.79 8.42
C CYS A 225 15.09 8.48 9.73
N PRO A 226 16.08 7.91 10.46
CA PRO A 226 16.39 8.32 11.83
C PRO A 226 16.98 9.73 11.98
N ALA A 227 17.50 10.32 10.91
CA ALA A 227 18.03 11.70 10.91
C ALA A 227 16.92 12.77 10.79
N LEU A 228 15.67 12.36 10.54
CA LEU A 228 14.54 13.29 10.57
C LEU A 228 14.11 13.55 12.02
N GLU A 229 14.35 14.78 12.46
CA GLU A 229 13.93 15.24 13.79
C GLU A 229 12.42 15.60 13.83
N ARG A 230 11.88 15.76 15.04
CA ARG A 230 10.45 16.02 15.30
C ARG A 230 9.85 17.18 14.51
N ASP A 231 10.64 18.21 14.21
CA ASP A 231 10.21 19.42 13.53
C ASP A 231 10.28 19.30 12.00
N ALA A 232 10.82 18.20 11.48
CA ALA A 232 10.88 17.91 10.05
C ALA A 232 9.48 17.84 9.43
N LEU A 233 8.49 17.25 10.13
CA LEU A 233 7.12 17.14 9.62
C LEU A 233 6.42 18.49 9.39
N GLN A 234 6.90 19.58 9.99
CA GLN A 234 6.36 20.92 9.71
C GLN A 234 6.62 21.34 8.25
N THR A 235 7.71 20.87 7.65
CA THR A 235 8.09 21.21 6.27
C THR A 235 7.11 20.67 5.25
N LEU A 236 6.46 19.54 5.52
CA LEU A 236 5.48 18.90 4.64
C LEU A 236 4.26 19.78 4.35
N SER A 237 4.00 20.82 5.15
CA SER A 237 2.96 21.81 4.84
C SER A 237 3.18 22.55 3.50
N GLY A 238 4.39 22.48 2.93
CA GLY A 238 4.70 22.93 1.57
C GLY A 238 4.17 22.03 0.45
N SER A 239 3.71 20.82 0.77
CA SER A 239 3.20 19.82 -0.20
C SER A 239 1.68 19.63 -0.08
N PRO A 240 0.86 20.59 -0.55
CA PRO A 240 -0.59 20.53 -0.40
C PRO A 240 -1.26 19.41 -1.21
N ALA A 241 -0.57 18.85 -2.21
CA ALA A 241 -1.05 17.73 -3.02
C ALA A 241 -0.82 16.36 -2.36
N LEU A 242 -0.11 16.30 -1.23
CA LEU A 242 0.26 15.05 -0.59
C LEU A 242 -0.99 14.35 -0.03
N SER A 243 -1.32 13.20 -0.62
CA SER A 243 -2.46 12.38 -0.21
C SER A 243 -2.05 11.13 0.57
N ARG A 244 -0.80 10.68 0.41
CA ARG A 244 -0.25 9.51 1.09
C ARG A 244 1.06 9.83 1.78
N LEU A 245 1.16 9.46 3.06
CA LEU A 245 2.38 9.60 3.85
C LEU A 245 2.65 8.33 4.67
N VAL A 246 3.85 7.79 4.56
CA VAL A 246 4.31 6.63 5.34
C VAL A 246 5.44 7.06 6.25
N LEU A 247 5.26 6.92 7.57
CA LEU A 247 6.23 7.33 8.59
C LEU A 247 6.74 6.14 9.42
N ARG A 248 6.65 4.92 8.89
CA ARG A 248 6.90 3.69 9.65
C ARG A 248 8.28 3.69 10.31
N ASP A 249 8.38 3.15 11.52
CA ASP A 249 9.64 2.93 12.25
C ASP A 249 10.49 4.21 12.43
N ASN A 250 9.82 5.35 12.66
CA ASN A 250 10.44 6.61 13.06
C ASN A 250 10.08 6.97 14.51
N PRO A 251 10.77 6.41 15.52
CA PRO A 251 10.46 6.67 16.93
C PRO A 251 10.70 8.13 17.34
N GLY A 252 11.47 8.89 16.55
CA GLY A 252 11.71 10.33 16.77
C GLY A 252 10.48 11.23 16.50
N PHE A 253 9.47 10.73 15.77
CA PHE A 253 8.23 11.45 15.55
C PHE A 253 7.28 11.23 16.74
N ASP A 254 7.36 12.13 17.72
CA ASP A 254 6.45 12.12 18.87
C ASP A 254 5.07 12.74 18.55
N HIS A 255 4.17 12.71 19.53
CA HIS A 255 2.84 13.30 19.43
C HIS A 255 2.87 14.80 19.07
N THR A 256 3.95 15.54 19.38
CA THR A 256 4.06 16.96 19.01
C THR A 256 4.38 17.13 17.53
N ALA A 257 5.21 16.25 16.97
CA ALA A 257 5.49 16.18 15.54
C ALA A 257 4.22 15.87 14.75
N LEU A 258 3.44 14.88 15.20
CA LEU A 258 2.25 14.40 14.48
C LEU A 258 1.11 15.41 14.43
N ARG A 259 0.99 16.31 15.42
CA ARG A 259 0.04 17.44 15.35
C ARG A 259 0.27 18.35 14.15
N ARG A 260 1.49 18.38 13.57
CA ARG A 260 1.80 19.17 12.37
C ARG A 260 1.13 18.61 11.12
N LEU A 261 0.72 17.34 11.12
CA LEU A 261 0.03 16.69 10.00
C LEU A 261 -1.36 17.26 9.75
N ALA A 262 -2.01 17.92 10.73
CA ALA A 262 -3.31 18.58 10.57
C ALA A 262 -3.35 19.61 9.41
N ARG A 263 -2.17 20.12 9.00
CA ARG A 263 -2.05 21.08 7.89
C ARG A 263 -2.12 20.41 6.51
N LEU A 264 -2.08 19.09 6.45
CA LEU A 264 -2.10 18.30 5.21
C LEU A 264 -3.54 17.91 4.87
N HIS A 265 -4.40 18.89 4.57
CA HIS A 265 -5.83 18.68 4.37
C HIS A 265 -6.18 17.71 3.21
N GLY A 266 -5.22 17.41 2.31
CA GLY A 266 -5.36 16.42 1.25
C GLY A 266 -5.00 14.98 1.66
N LEU A 267 -4.48 14.77 2.88
CA LEU A 267 -3.96 13.49 3.34
C LEU A 267 -5.10 12.49 3.58
N SER A 268 -5.13 11.44 2.78
CA SER A 268 -6.11 10.36 2.83
C SER A 268 -5.53 9.03 3.28
N GLU A 269 -4.21 8.84 3.17
CA GLU A 269 -3.53 7.62 3.58
C GLU A 269 -2.35 7.93 4.50
N LEU A 270 -2.37 7.36 5.70
CA LEU A 270 -1.33 7.58 6.70
C LEU A 270 -0.90 6.28 7.38
N ASP A 271 0.40 6.03 7.42
CA ASP A 271 0.99 4.93 8.20
C ASP A 271 1.89 5.46 9.32
N LEU A 272 1.52 5.17 10.56
CA LEU A 272 2.22 5.53 11.79
C LEU A 272 2.76 4.30 12.54
N THR A 273 2.90 3.16 11.86
CA THR A 273 3.38 1.93 12.52
C THR A 273 4.81 2.11 13.02
N GLY A 274 5.11 1.80 14.29
CA GLY A 274 6.46 1.97 14.84
C GLY A 274 6.86 3.43 15.12
N VAL A 275 5.90 4.35 15.08
CA VAL A 275 6.02 5.73 15.58
C VAL A 275 5.68 5.75 17.09
N ALA A 276 6.06 6.81 17.80
CA ALA A 276 5.75 6.97 19.21
C ALA A 276 4.22 7.02 19.48
N PRO A 277 3.75 6.63 20.68
CA PRO A 277 2.33 6.64 21.02
C PRO A 277 1.68 8.02 20.85
N LEU A 278 0.48 8.01 20.24
CA LEU A 278 -0.39 9.18 20.09
C LEU A 278 -1.00 9.61 21.41
N ASP A 279 -1.01 10.93 21.66
CA ASP A 279 -1.79 11.55 22.72
C ASP A 279 -3.15 12.05 22.21
N ARG A 280 -3.97 12.58 23.13
CA ARG A 280 -5.32 13.09 22.82
C ARG A 280 -5.36 14.23 21.79
N PHE A 281 -4.25 14.93 21.61
CA PHE A 281 -4.16 16.11 20.75
C PHE A 281 -3.65 15.74 19.36
N ALA A 282 -2.68 14.82 19.26
CA ALA A 282 -2.29 14.20 18.00
C ALA A 282 -3.48 13.50 17.36
N LEU A 283 -4.35 12.87 18.16
CA LEU A 283 -5.63 12.34 17.67
C LEU A 283 -6.57 13.41 17.12
N GLY A 284 -6.73 14.52 17.82
CA GLY A 284 -7.53 15.64 17.32
C GLY A 284 -7.02 16.14 15.96
N ALA A 285 -5.70 16.16 15.77
CA ALA A 285 -5.10 16.48 14.48
C ALA A 285 -5.41 15.43 13.38
N LEU A 286 -5.53 14.15 13.73
CA LEU A 286 -5.93 13.10 12.77
C LEU A 286 -7.43 13.14 12.45
N GLU A 287 -8.28 13.51 13.42
CA GLU A 287 -9.73 13.70 13.24
C GLU A 287 -10.04 14.79 12.19
N GLU A 288 -9.18 15.80 12.05
CA GLU A 288 -9.33 16.89 11.07
C GLU A 288 -8.95 16.47 9.62
N LEU A 289 -8.33 15.30 9.44
CA LEU A 289 -7.85 14.84 8.15
C LEU A 289 -8.88 13.91 7.48
N PRO A 290 -9.05 13.98 6.14
CA PRO A 290 -9.97 13.12 5.40
C PRO A 290 -9.37 11.72 5.18
N LEU A 291 -8.94 11.06 6.25
CA LEU A 291 -8.26 9.78 6.22
C LEU A 291 -9.22 8.66 5.77
N VAL A 292 -8.83 8.01 4.68
CA VAL A 292 -9.47 6.83 4.11
C VAL A 292 -8.75 5.56 4.56
N ARG A 293 -7.42 5.63 4.72
CA ARG A 293 -6.57 4.54 5.20
C ARG A 293 -5.69 5.01 6.35
N LEU A 294 -5.73 4.28 7.46
CA LEU A 294 -4.90 4.55 8.63
C LEU A 294 -4.25 3.27 9.14
N ALA A 295 -2.93 3.29 9.32
CA ALA A 295 -2.20 2.26 10.04
C ALA A 295 -1.60 2.84 11.33
N LEU A 296 -1.88 2.18 12.46
CA LEU A 296 -1.36 2.54 13.77
C LEU A 296 -0.48 1.40 14.31
N GLY A 297 0.69 1.78 14.83
CA GLY A 297 1.57 0.87 15.58
C GLY A 297 1.17 0.75 17.05
N ASP A 298 1.87 -0.13 17.77
CA ASP A 298 1.71 -0.51 19.20
C ASP A 298 0.59 0.21 19.96
N VAL A 299 -0.66 -0.10 19.61
CA VAL A 299 -1.86 0.52 20.20
C VAL A 299 -1.94 0.26 21.71
N SER A 300 -1.28 -0.80 22.19
CA SER A 300 -1.15 -1.14 23.61
C SER A 300 -0.32 -0.17 24.44
N ASP A 301 0.54 0.63 23.81
CA ASP A 301 1.45 1.54 24.52
C ASP A 301 0.78 2.85 24.92
N HIS A 302 -0.45 3.07 24.45
CA HIS A 302 -1.23 4.24 24.81
C HIS A 302 -1.84 4.08 26.21
N GLU A 303 -1.89 5.16 26.98
CA GLU A 303 -2.50 5.15 28.33
C GLU A 303 -3.96 4.66 28.30
N HIS A 304 -4.69 4.96 27.22
CA HIS A 304 -6.09 4.58 27.03
C HIS A 304 -6.39 4.14 25.58
N PRO A 305 -6.07 2.89 25.20
CA PRO A 305 -6.26 2.40 23.83
C PRO A 305 -7.73 2.44 23.37
N SER A 306 -8.67 2.12 24.26
CA SER A 306 -10.10 2.18 23.95
C SER A 306 -10.58 3.61 23.62
N ALA A 307 -9.99 4.62 24.27
CA ALA A 307 -10.31 6.02 24.02
C ALA A 307 -9.70 6.51 22.70
N LEU A 308 -8.49 6.04 22.36
CA LEU A 308 -7.85 6.24 21.06
C LEU A 308 -8.77 5.75 19.92
N LEU A 309 -9.24 4.52 20.02
CA LEU A 309 -10.03 3.87 18.97
C LEU A 309 -11.39 4.53 18.73
N ARG A 310 -12.04 5.01 19.80
CA ARG A 310 -13.31 5.75 19.72
C ARG A 310 -13.19 7.12 19.06
N ARG A 311 -11.96 7.64 18.97
CA ARG A 311 -11.62 8.97 18.45
C ARG A 311 -10.96 8.91 17.07
N LEU A 312 -10.92 7.73 16.45
CA LEU A 312 -10.43 7.62 15.07
C LEU A 312 -11.37 8.35 14.10
N PRO A 313 -10.85 8.85 12.96
CA PRO A 313 -11.68 9.45 11.92
C PRO A 313 -12.75 8.45 11.47
N THR A 314 -14.02 8.86 11.48
CA THR A 314 -15.15 7.94 11.23
C THR A 314 -15.85 8.17 9.89
N GLU A 315 -15.74 9.36 9.32
CA GLU A 315 -16.52 9.75 8.13
C GLU A 315 -16.08 9.05 6.85
N HIS A 316 -14.77 8.85 6.68
CA HIS A 316 -14.18 8.37 5.43
C HIS A 316 -13.31 7.13 5.57
N LEU A 317 -13.06 6.67 6.81
CA LEU A 317 -12.12 5.59 7.07
C LEU A 317 -12.70 4.25 6.61
N THR A 318 -12.11 3.71 5.55
CA THR A 318 -12.50 2.41 4.95
C THR A 318 -11.50 1.32 5.27
N HIS A 319 -10.24 1.67 5.53
CA HIS A 319 -9.22 0.69 5.88
C HIS A 319 -8.54 1.11 7.18
N LEU A 320 -8.53 0.20 8.15
CA LEU A 320 -7.78 0.36 9.40
C LEU A 320 -6.82 -0.81 9.63
N LYS A 321 -5.56 -0.51 9.93
CA LYS A 321 -4.60 -1.46 10.48
C LYS A 321 -4.21 -1.06 11.89
N LEU A 322 -4.29 -2.01 12.81
CA LEU A 322 -3.82 -1.88 14.18
C LEU A 322 -2.76 -2.96 14.41
N ARG A 323 -1.57 -2.55 14.85
CA ARG A 323 -0.51 -3.46 15.26
C ARG A 323 -0.27 -3.35 16.76
N CYS A 324 -0.12 -4.48 17.42
CA CYS A 324 0.34 -4.60 18.81
C CYS A 324 1.44 -5.66 18.89
N THR A 325 2.67 -5.26 19.22
CA THR A 325 3.81 -6.17 19.31
C THR A 325 4.29 -6.41 20.74
N ARG A 326 3.97 -5.51 21.68
CA ARG A 326 4.57 -5.52 23.03
C ARG A 326 3.71 -6.14 24.10
N ARG A 327 2.39 -5.95 24.03
CA ARG A 327 1.45 -6.45 25.04
C ARG A 327 0.23 -7.06 24.37
N PRO A 328 -0.31 -8.18 24.89
CA PRO A 328 -1.57 -8.70 24.42
C PRO A 328 -2.65 -7.65 24.63
N PHE A 329 -3.19 -7.13 23.54
CA PHE A 329 -4.28 -6.17 23.54
C PHE A 329 -5.51 -6.86 22.97
N THR A 330 -6.56 -6.90 23.78
CA THR A 330 -7.85 -7.43 23.38
C THR A 330 -8.73 -6.29 22.95
N LEU A 331 -9.01 -6.22 21.65
CA LEU A 331 -9.88 -5.19 21.08
C LEU A 331 -11.34 -5.53 21.40
N ASN A 332 -12.17 -4.52 21.68
CA ASN A 332 -13.61 -4.71 21.82
C ASN A 332 -14.35 -4.04 20.66
N LEU A 333 -15.38 -4.69 20.14
CA LEU A 333 -16.14 -4.14 19.01
C LEU A 333 -16.80 -2.80 19.30
N SER A 334 -17.19 -2.56 20.55
CA SER A 334 -17.77 -1.27 20.95
C SER A 334 -16.82 -0.11 20.70
N GLU A 335 -15.50 -0.37 20.67
CA GLU A 335 -14.45 0.64 20.44
C GLU A 335 -14.36 1.06 18.97
N LEU A 336 -14.72 0.17 18.04
CA LEU A 336 -14.74 0.45 16.59
C LEU A 336 -16.15 0.68 16.04
N SER A 337 -17.18 0.65 16.89
CA SER A 337 -18.59 0.68 16.49
C SER A 337 -19.01 1.92 15.66
N ALA A 338 -18.23 3.00 15.74
CA ALA A 338 -18.43 4.22 14.97
C ALA A 338 -17.90 4.12 13.52
N LEU A 339 -17.00 3.18 13.22
CA LEU A 339 -16.37 2.99 11.91
C LEU A 339 -17.25 2.18 10.95
N ARG A 340 -18.43 2.72 10.62
CA ARG A 340 -19.43 2.02 9.78
C ARG A 340 -19.04 1.91 8.30
N GLN A 341 -18.05 2.72 7.86
CA GLN A 341 -17.53 2.70 6.49
C GLN A 341 -16.42 1.66 6.30
N LEU A 342 -16.00 0.95 7.36
CA LEU A 342 -14.86 0.04 7.31
C LEU A 342 -15.11 -1.13 6.36
N GLU A 343 -14.21 -1.28 5.39
CA GLU A 343 -14.16 -2.36 4.40
C GLU A 343 -13.06 -3.36 4.74
N GLU A 344 -11.94 -2.90 5.28
CA GLU A 344 -10.81 -3.76 5.65
C GLU A 344 -10.31 -3.45 7.07
N LEU A 345 -10.13 -4.50 7.87
CA LEU A 345 -9.57 -4.43 9.22
C LEU A 345 -8.43 -5.44 9.37
N ASP A 346 -7.21 -4.94 9.62
CA ASP A 346 -6.04 -5.77 9.92
C ASP A 346 -5.57 -5.58 11.36
N LEU A 347 -5.60 -6.66 12.13
CA LEU A 347 -5.30 -6.73 13.55
C LEU A 347 -4.08 -7.62 13.76
N GLU A 348 -2.90 -7.02 13.59
CA GLU A 348 -1.62 -7.71 13.74
C GLU A 348 -1.20 -7.73 15.22
N GLY A 349 -1.10 -8.91 15.82
CA GLY A 349 -0.82 -9.06 17.25
C GLY A 349 -1.90 -8.52 18.19
N VAL A 350 -3.11 -8.24 17.66
CA VAL A 350 -4.28 -7.83 18.44
C VAL A 350 -5.26 -9.00 18.54
N ALA A 351 -5.69 -9.30 19.76
CA ALA A 351 -6.61 -10.38 20.04
C ALA A 351 -8.07 -9.94 19.90
N LEU A 352 -8.93 -10.84 19.40
CA LEU A 352 -10.36 -10.60 19.38
C LEU A 352 -10.98 -10.80 20.78
N GLY A 353 -11.58 -9.76 21.37
CA GLY A 353 -12.32 -9.83 22.61
C GLY A 353 -13.71 -10.45 22.52
N GLN A 354 -14.28 -10.83 23.67
CA GLN A 354 -15.59 -11.50 23.77
C GLN A 354 -16.76 -10.68 23.18
N SER A 355 -16.62 -9.36 23.07
CA SER A 355 -17.64 -8.49 22.50
C SER A 355 -17.87 -8.69 21.00
N TRP A 356 -16.90 -9.26 20.28
CA TRP A 356 -17.12 -9.74 18.89
C TRP A 356 -18.17 -10.84 18.79
N PHE A 357 -18.38 -11.55 19.90
CA PHE A 357 -19.16 -12.77 19.97
C PHE A 357 -20.49 -12.58 20.69
N ALA A 358 -20.79 -11.35 21.13
CA ALA A 358 -22.04 -11.01 21.77
C ALA A 358 -23.21 -10.98 20.75
N ARG A 359 -24.41 -11.39 21.18
CA ARG A 359 -25.63 -11.31 20.36
C ARG A 359 -25.96 -9.89 19.89
N GLU A 360 -25.56 -8.88 20.66
CA GLU A 360 -25.77 -7.46 20.39
C GLU A 360 -24.49 -6.78 19.87
N ALA A 361 -23.58 -7.55 19.27
CA ALA A 361 -22.36 -7.03 18.70
C ALA A 361 -22.64 -5.92 17.64
N PRO A 362 -21.86 -4.83 17.63
CA PRO A 362 -21.90 -3.83 16.56
C PRO A 362 -21.71 -4.48 15.19
N SER A 363 -22.56 -4.11 14.22
CA SER A 363 -22.47 -4.59 12.85
C SER A 363 -21.54 -3.74 11.99
N PHE A 364 -20.70 -4.39 11.20
CA PHE A 364 -19.85 -3.81 10.16
C PHE A 364 -20.35 -4.28 8.79
N PRO A 365 -21.41 -3.66 8.26
CA PRO A 365 -22.11 -4.15 7.07
C PRO A 365 -21.29 -4.03 5.78
N ARG A 366 -20.19 -3.29 5.80
CA ARG A 366 -19.30 -3.09 4.66
C ARG A 366 -17.99 -3.87 4.73
N LEU A 367 -17.70 -4.52 5.86
CA LEU A 367 -16.44 -5.21 6.07
C LEU A 367 -16.34 -6.42 5.12
N ARG A 368 -15.30 -6.40 4.30
CA ARG A 368 -14.96 -7.42 3.30
C ARG A 368 -13.74 -8.22 3.71
N GLY A 369 -12.77 -7.60 4.38
CA GLY A 369 -11.59 -8.29 4.88
C GLY A 369 -11.37 -8.10 6.38
N LEU A 370 -11.09 -9.21 7.05
CA LEU A 370 -10.70 -9.23 8.45
C LEU A 370 -9.46 -10.11 8.62
N SER A 371 -8.43 -9.54 9.21
CA SER A 371 -7.22 -10.26 9.65
C SER A 371 -7.06 -10.07 11.15
N ALA A 372 -6.84 -11.16 11.88
CA ALA A 372 -6.60 -11.14 13.31
C ALA A 372 -5.55 -12.17 13.71
N HIS A 373 -4.70 -11.81 14.68
CA HIS A 373 -3.65 -12.70 15.15
C HIS A 373 -4.20 -13.79 16.08
N GLU A 374 -4.89 -13.40 17.16
CA GLU A 374 -5.41 -14.34 18.16
C GLU A 374 -6.90 -14.16 18.41
N THR A 375 -7.64 -15.25 18.64
CA THR A 375 -9.06 -15.19 18.99
C THR A 375 -9.34 -16.07 20.20
N VAL A 376 -9.62 -15.47 21.36
CA VAL A 376 -9.95 -16.22 22.57
C VAL A 376 -11.43 -16.61 22.51
N SER A 377 -11.73 -17.86 22.16
CA SER A 377 -13.08 -18.41 21.95
C SER A 377 -13.82 -17.79 20.76
N LEU A 378 -13.79 -18.46 19.62
CA LEU A 378 -14.47 -18.03 18.40
C LEU A 378 -15.96 -18.41 18.41
N ASP A 379 -16.88 -17.46 18.41
CA ASP A 379 -18.24 -17.69 17.90
C ASP A 379 -18.30 -17.15 16.47
N PHE A 380 -18.01 -17.99 15.49
CA PHE A 380 -18.05 -17.54 14.09
C PHE A 380 -19.47 -17.23 13.63
N GLY A 381 -20.51 -17.73 14.31
CA GLY A 381 -21.90 -17.34 14.07
C GLY A 381 -22.14 -15.88 14.42
N ALA A 382 -21.60 -15.40 15.54
CA ALA A 382 -21.64 -13.99 15.90
C ALA A 382 -20.81 -13.12 14.95
N LEU A 383 -19.63 -13.60 14.54
CA LEU A 383 -18.81 -12.92 13.54
C LEU A 383 -19.55 -12.78 12.20
N ALA A 384 -20.22 -13.84 11.75
CA ALA A 384 -20.98 -13.85 10.51
C ALA A 384 -22.18 -12.89 10.56
N ARG A 385 -22.86 -12.79 11.71
CA ARG A 385 -23.93 -11.79 11.93
C ARG A 385 -23.39 -10.36 11.93
N ALA A 386 -22.24 -10.13 12.56
CA ALA A 386 -21.64 -8.81 12.63
C ALA A 386 -21.11 -8.33 11.27
N CYS A 387 -20.54 -9.24 10.46
CA CYS A 387 -19.84 -8.95 9.20
C CYS A 387 -20.41 -9.79 8.03
N PRO A 388 -21.64 -9.54 7.57
CA PRO A 388 -22.33 -10.42 6.60
C PRO A 388 -21.74 -10.39 5.19
N ARG A 389 -20.88 -9.41 4.87
CA ARG A 389 -20.24 -9.24 3.54
C ARG A 389 -18.77 -9.66 3.52
N LEU A 390 -18.33 -10.44 4.52
CA LEU A 390 -16.94 -10.84 4.64
C LEU A 390 -16.53 -11.78 3.50
N GLU A 391 -15.56 -11.34 2.71
CA GLU A 391 -14.99 -12.06 1.56
C GLU A 391 -13.63 -12.67 1.88
N ARG A 392 -12.86 -12.06 2.80
CA ARG A 392 -11.53 -12.52 3.20
C ARG A 392 -11.43 -12.60 4.71
N LEU A 393 -11.01 -13.74 5.21
CA LEU A 393 -10.80 -13.96 6.64
C LEU A 393 -9.45 -14.62 6.91
N ARG A 394 -8.62 -13.96 7.70
CA ARG A 394 -7.34 -14.48 8.17
C ARG A 394 -7.33 -14.53 9.70
N ILE A 395 -7.09 -15.71 10.25
CA ILE A 395 -6.89 -15.93 11.69
C ILE A 395 -5.60 -16.72 11.85
N GLU A 396 -4.58 -16.09 12.44
CA GLU A 396 -3.23 -16.67 12.54
C GLU A 396 -3.08 -17.65 13.70
N GLU A 397 -3.86 -17.50 14.77
CA GLU A 397 -3.92 -18.39 15.93
C GLU A 397 -5.36 -18.44 16.48
N GLY A 398 -6.06 -19.55 16.24
CA GLY A 398 -7.43 -19.74 16.72
C GLY A 398 -7.78 -21.19 17.04
N ARG A 399 -8.89 -21.37 17.77
CA ARG A 399 -9.56 -22.67 17.98
C ARG A 399 -10.88 -22.67 17.21
N CYS A 400 -11.04 -23.58 16.25
CA CYS A 400 -12.23 -23.67 15.40
C CYS A 400 -12.91 -25.03 15.60
N TRP A 401 -14.21 -24.99 15.91
CA TRP A 401 -15.08 -26.16 16.12
C TRP A 401 -15.89 -26.49 14.84
N GLU A 402 -16.62 -27.60 14.80
CA GLU A 402 -17.39 -28.00 13.60
C GLU A 402 -18.56 -27.04 13.32
N GLU A 403 -19.27 -26.60 14.37
CA GLU A 403 -20.35 -25.59 14.31
C GLU A 403 -19.87 -24.25 13.74
N ASP A 404 -18.60 -23.91 13.97
CA ASP A 404 -17.98 -22.69 13.47
C ASP A 404 -17.78 -22.71 11.95
N LEU A 405 -17.49 -23.89 11.39
CA LEU A 405 -17.33 -24.07 9.95
C LEU A 405 -18.66 -23.94 9.22
N GLU A 406 -19.76 -24.37 9.85
CA GLU A 406 -21.11 -24.15 9.32
C GLU A 406 -21.44 -22.65 9.25
N ALA A 407 -21.12 -21.89 10.30
CA ALA A 407 -21.29 -20.43 10.31
C ALA A 407 -20.44 -19.71 9.26
N LEU A 408 -19.19 -20.15 9.06
CA LEU A 408 -18.31 -19.60 8.02
C LEU A 408 -18.81 -19.91 6.60
N ALA A 409 -19.51 -21.03 6.41
CA ALA A 409 -20.06 -21.41 5.10
C ALA A 409 -21.15 -20.45 4.61
N GLU A 410 -21.86 -19.79 5.51
CA GLU A 410 -22.88 -18.79 5.20
C GLU A 410 -22.29 -17.49 4.66
N LEU A 411 -20.99 -17.25 4.87
CA LEU A 411 -20.31 -16.04 4.39
C LEU A 411 -19.89 -16.17 2.92
N PRO A 412 -19.85 -15.05 2.17
CA PRO A 412 -19.40 -15.03 0.78
C PRO A 412 -17.86 -15.08 0.66
N LEU A 413 -17.21 -15.95 1.43
CA LEU A 413 -15.75 -16.06 1.49
C LEU A 413 -15.16 -16.50 0.15
N ARG A 414 -14.15 -15.76 -0.29
CA ARG A 414 -13.31 -15.99 -1.46
C ARG A 414 -11.89 -16.39 -1.08
N GLU A 415 -11.40 -15.92 0.07
CA GLU A 415 -10.10 -16.29 0.62
C GLU A 415 -10.27 -16.63 2.09
N LEU A 416 -9.59 -17.69 2.54
CA LEU A 416 -9.62 -18.12 3.93
C LEU A 416 -8.24 -18.60 4.37
N SER A 417 -7.79 -18.13 5.53
CA SER A 417 -6.59 -18.64 6.18
C SER A 417 -6.84 -18.79 7.66
N LEU A 418 -6.88 -20.03 8.12
CA LEU A 418 -7.07 -20.38 9.51
C LEU A 418 -5.88 -21.24 9.95
N ARG A 419 -5.02 -20.70 10.82
CA ARG A 419 -4.06 -21.54 11.56
C ARG A 419 -4.72 -21.98 12.86
N VAL A 420 -5.01 -23.27 12.96
CA VAL A 420 -5.56 -23.87 14.17
C VAL A 420 -4.42 -24.51 14.95
N ALA A 421 -4.20 -24.07 16.19
CA ALA A 421 -3.18 -24.64 17.05
C ALA A 421 -3.70 -25.93 17.71
N GLY A 422 -3.04 -27.06 17.44
CA GLY A 422 -3.13 -28.29 18.24
C GLY A 422 -4.37 -29.16 17.97
N ALA A 423 -4.13 -30.47 17.87
CA ALA A 423 -5.12 -31.50 17.58
C ALA A 423 -6.10 -31.72 18.72
N GLU A 424 -7.22 -30.99 18.75
CA GLU A 424 -8.46 -31.46 19.38
C GLU A 424 -9.66 -31.05 18.51
N GLN A 425 -9.95 -31.88 17.51
CA GLN A 425 -11.27 -31.95 16.89
C GLN A 425 -12.22 -32.61 17.90
N SER A 426 -12.51 -31.97 19.04
CA SER A 426 -13.53 -32.47 19.96
C SER A 426 -14.91 -32.00 19.49
N ARG A 427 -15.80 -32.97 19.25
CA ARG A 427 -17.18 -32.73 18.82
C ARG A 427 -17.91 -31.90 19.89
N ALA A 428 -18.46 -30.77 19.45
CA ALA A 428 -19.36 -29.86 20.16
C ALA A 428 -18.77 -29.01 21.31
N ARG A 429 -19.13 -27.73 21.33
CA ARG A 429 -19.04 -26.89 22.53
C ARG A 429 -20.15 -27.33 23.49
N GLY A 430 -19.78 -27.71 24.71
CA GLY A 430 -20.72 -28.17 25.75
C GLY A 430 -21.67 -27.10 26.30
N THR A 431 -22.11 -26.12 25.51
CA THR A 431 -23.06 -25.07 25.92
C THR A 431 -24.09 -24.82 24.83
N ALA A 432 -25.34 -25.17 25.13
CA ALA A 432 -26.49 -25.05 24.24
C ALA A 432 -26.76 -23.59 23.80
N LEU A 433 -26.58 -23.32 22.50
CA LEU A 433 -27.18 -22.21 21.76
C LEU A 433 -28.30 -22.76 20.87
N PRO A 434 -29.31 -21.96 20.48
CA PRO A 434 -30.50 -22.45 19.80
C PRO A 434 -30.14 -23.05 18.44
N GLU A 435 -30.58 -24.29 18.26
CA GLU A 435 -30.26 -25.21 17.17
C GLU A 435 -30.62 -24.63 15.79
N LEU A 436 -29.60 -24.44 14.94
CA LEU A 436 -29.78 -24.52 13.50
C LEU A 436 -30.20 -25.96 13.14
N PRO A 437 -31.07 -26.19 12.15
CA PRO A 437 -31.46 -27.54 11.77
C PRO A 437 -30.21 -28.35 11.36
N PRO A 438 -30.05 -29.60 11.83
CA PRO A 438 -28.84 -30.38 11.57
C PRO A 438 -28.71 -30.66 10.06
N ARG A 439 -27.60 -30.23 9.46
CA ARG A 439 -27.22 -30.60 8.09
C ARG A 439 -26.95 -32.10 8.01
N SER A 440 -27.30 -32.70 6.88
CA SER A 440 -26.92 -34.07 6.55
C SER A 440 -25.39 -34.20 6.43
N ASP A 441 -24.85 -35.40 6.65
CA ASP A 441 -23.41 -35.66 6.55
C ASP A 441 -22.83 -35.31 5.16
N ALA A 442 -23.65 -35.42 4.11
CA ALA A 442 -23.29 -35.02 2.75
C ALA A 442 -23.16 -33.49 2.59
N GLU A 443 -24.07 -32.72 3.20
CA GLU A 443 -24.01 -31.25 3.21
C GLU A 443 -22.80 -30.76 4.02
N ARG A 444 -22.50 -31.42 5.15
CA ARG A 444 -21.28 -31.13 5.93
C ARG A 444 -20.03 -31.40 5.12
N ALA A 445 -19.93 -32.55 4.45
CA ALA A 445 -18.80 -32.86 3.58
C ALA A 445 -18.60 -31.83 2.45
N ALA A 446 -19.69 -31.34 1.86
CA ALA A 446 -19.66 -30.29 0.85
C ALA A 446 -19.15 -28.94 1.39
N VAL A 447 -19.57 -28.56 2.61
CA VAL A 447 -19.07 -27.35 3.30
C VAL A 447 -17.56 -27.43 3.53
N HIS A 448 -17.09 -28.56 4.07
CA HIS A 448 -15.66 -28.78 4.30
C HIS A 448 -14.85 -28.74 3.01
N ALA A 449 -15.35 -29.35 1.93
CA ALA A 449 -14.71 -29.32 0.62
C ALA A 449 -14.62 -27.90 0.05
N ARG A 450 -15.70 -27.11 0.16
CA ARG A 450 -15.72 -25.70 -0.27
C ARG A 450 -14.69 -24.86 0.48
N LEU A 451 -14.68 -24.93 1.82
CA LEU A 451 -13.78 -24.11 2.64
C LEU A 451 -12.31 -24.50 2.45
N ARG A 452 -11.99 -25.79 2.28
CA ARG A 452 -10.62 -26.26 1.98
C ARG A 452 -10.15 -25.89 0.57
N GLY A 453 -11.07 -25.70 -0.37
CA GLY A 453 -10.77 -25.30 -1.74
C GLY A 453 -10.50 -23.80 -1.92
N LEU A 454 -10.72 -22.97 -0.88
CA LEU A 454 -10.46 -21.54 -0.96
C LEU A 454 -8.94 -21.25 -0.96
N PRO A 455 -8.46 -20.31 -1.79
CA PRO A 455 -7.07 -19.89 -1.75
C PRO A 455 -6.72 -19.25 -0.39
N PRO A 456 -5.45 -19.36 0.06
CA PRO A 456 -4.99 -18.71 1.27
C PRO A 456 -5.04 -17.18 1.10
N CYS A 457 -5.43 -16.49 2.18
CA CYS A 457 -5.40 -15.04 2.27
C CYS A 457 -3.95 -14.53 2.22
N GLY A 458 -3.70 -13.57 1.34
CA GLY A 458 -2.57 -12.65 1.51
C GLY A 458 -2.74 -11.82 2.80
N PRO A 459 -1.74 -11.01 3.20
CA PRO A 459 -1.99 -10.01 4.23
C PRO A 459 -3.18 -9.13 3.81
N ALA A 460 -4.22 -9.04 4.64
CA ALA A 460 -5.44 -8.26 4.35
C ALA A 460 -5.11 -6.78 4.12
N TRP A 461 -4.01 -6.35 4.74
CA TRP A 461 -3.41 -5.05 4.57
C TRP A 461 -1.98 -5.20 4.06
N ALA A 462 -1.77 -4.84 2.81
CA ALA A 462 -0.55 -4.17 2.47
C ALA A 462 -0.89 -2.68 2.45
N PHE A 463 -0.25 -1.89 3.32
CA PHE A 463 0.27 -0.61 2.87
C PHE A 463 1.30 -1.06 1.82
N THR A 464 0.82 -1.48 0.63
CA THR A 464 1.70 -1.67 -0.50
C THR A 464 2.36 -0.32 -0.54
N PRO A 465 3.68 -0.23 -0.41
CA PRO A 465 4.33 1.04 -0.63
C PRO A 465 3.79 1.52 -1.98
N ALA A 466 3.81 2.82 -2.24
CA ALA A 466 3.66 3.22 -3.62
C ALA A 466 4.90 2.81 -4.45
N THR A 467 5.57 1.72 -4.06
CA THR A 467 6.53 1.02 -4.85
C THR A 467 5.78 0.52 -6.07
N CYS A 468 6.05 1.18 -7.18
CA CYS A 468 5.96 0.58 -8.51
C CYS A 468 6.83 -0.68 -8.67
N PHE A 469 7.40 -1.23 -7.60
CA PHE A 469 8.49 -2.18 -7.65
C PHE A 469 8.42 -3.16 -6.48
N GLY A 470 8.23 -4.43 -6.81
CA GLY A 470 8.42 -5.56 -5.90
C GLY A 470 7.15 -6.38 -5.68
N PRO A 471 7.19 -7.72 -5.83
CA PRO A 471 6.20 -8.57 -5.19
C PRO A 471 6.28 -8.39 -3.66
N PRO A 472 5.21 -8.68 -2.90
CA PRO A 472 5.31 -8.79 -1.44
C PRO A 472 6.35 -9.87 -1.12
N GLY A 473 7.50 -9.44 -0.58
CA GLY A 473 8.51 -10.32 -0.02
C GLY A 473 8.17 -10.67 1.41
#